data_AF-E2AZE8-F1
#
_entry.id   AF-E2AZE8-F1
#
_cell.length_a   1.000
_cell.length_b   1.000
_cell.length_c   1.000
_cell.angle_alpha   90.00
_cell.angle_beta   90.00
_cell.angle_gamma   90.00
#
_symmetry.space_group_name_H-M   'P 1'
#
loop_
_entity.id
_entity.type
_entity.pdbx_description
1 polymer ?
#
loop_
_entity_poly.entity_id
_entity_poly.type
_entity_poly.pdbx_seq_one_letter_code
_entity_poly.pdbx_strand_id
1 'polypeptide(L)'
;MTVLCTLMAFVMVVAISSLTVDAIPHSHESYWDQQDDIDRDEFLELLSRLSRTVMNRPEMENSKRGLDLGLSRGFSGSQAAKHLMGLAAANYAGGPGRRRRSEQA
;
A
#
# COMPACT_ATOMS: atom_id res chain seq x y z
N MET A 1 -48.94 -17.28 -0.68
CA MET A 1 -48.24 -16.93 -1.95
C MET A 1 -47.29 -15.76 -1.77
N THR A 2 -47.71 -14.62 -1.21
CA THR A 2 -46.85 -13.44 -0.99
C THR A 2 -45.59 -13.72 -0.17
N VAL A 3 -45.71 -14.45 0.96
CA VAL A 3 -44.57 -14.78 1.83
C VAL A 3 -43.53 -15.66 1.12
N LEU A 4 -43.98 -16.62 0.30
CA LEU A 4 -43.09 -17.46 -0.49
C LEU A 4 -42.37 -16.63 -1.57
N CYS A 5 -43.08 -15.73 -2.24
CA CYS A 5 -42.48 -14.82 -3.23
C CYS A 5 -41.44 -13.89 -2.60
N THR A 6 -41.69 -13.33 -1.41
CA THR A 6 -40.73 -12.46 -0.72
C THR A 6 -39.49 -13.21 -0.26
N LEU A 7 -39.64 -14.46 0.19
CA LEU A 7 -38.51 -15.29 0.62
C LEU A 7 -37.64 -15.67 -0.58
N MET A 8 -38.24 -16.06 -1.71
CA MET A 8 -37.52 -16.33 -2.96
C MET A 8 -36.78 -15.09 -3.48
N ALA A 9 -37.40 -13.91 -3.42
CA ALA A 9 -36.75 -12.66 -3.81
C ALA A 9 -35.55 -12.33 -2.91
N PHE A 10 -35.66 -12.54 -1.59
CA PHE A 10 -34.55 -12.32 -0.66
C PHE A 10 -33.37 -13.27 -0.93
N VAL A 11 -33.65 -14.57 -1.15
CA VAL A 11 -32.62 -15.56 -1.49
C VAL A 11 -31.92 -15.19 -2.80
N MET A 12 -32.67 -14.73 -3.81
CA MET A 12 -32.09 -14.27 -5.08
C MET A 12 -31.17 -13.06 -4.89
N VAL A 13 -31.56 -12.07 -4.08
CA VAL A 13 -30.71 -10.89 -3.80
C VAL A 13 -29.44 -11.28 -3.07
N VAL A 14 -29.51 -12.18 -2.09
CA VAL A 14 -28.33 -12.69 -1.37
C VAL A 14 -27.42 -13.47 -2.30
N ALA A 15 -27.98 -14.32 -3.18
CA ALA A 15 -27.20 -15.09 -4.15
C ALA A 15 -26.48 -14.18 -5.16
N ILE A 16 -27.17 -13.17 -5.71
CA ILE A 16 -26.58 -12.20 -6.65
C ILE A 16 -25.49 -11.37 -5.95
N SER A 17 -25.75 -10.89 -4.73
CA SER A 17 -24.77 -10.14 -3.95
C SER A 17 -23.53 -10.99 -3.65
N SER A 18 -23.71 -12.27 -3.33
CA SER A 18 -22.61 -13.20 -3.06
C SER A 18 -21.79 -13.49 -4.32
N LEU A 19 -22.44 -13.56 -5.49
CA LEU A 19 -21.77 -13.74 -6.77
C LEU A 19 -20.89 -12.54 -7.15
N THR A 20 -21.24 -11.34 -6.69
CA THR A 20 -20.43 -10.12 -6.89
C THR A 20 -19.32 -9.93 -5.86
N VAL A 21 -19.29 -10.75 -4.80
CA VAL A 21 -18.27 -10.69 -3.72
C VAL A 21 -17.07 -11.60 -3.99
N ASP A 22 -17.14 -12.47 -5.00
CA ASP A 22 -15.93 -13.02 -5.62
C ASP A 22 -15.24 -11.91 -6.42
N ALA A 23 -14.56 -11.05 -5.66
CA ALA A 23 -13.46 -10.25 -6.13
C ALA A 23 -12.61 -11.15 -7.04
N ILE A 24 -12.63 -10.81 -8.33
CA ILE A 24 -11.77 -11.29 -9.41
C ILE A 24 -10.51 -11.91 -8.80
N PRO A 25 -10.18 -13.19 -9.06
CA PRO A 25 -8.91 -13.74 -8.62
C PRO A 25 -7.83 -12.94 -9.35
N HIS A 26 -7.29 -11.94 -8.66
CA HIS A 26 -6.16 -11.19 -9.14
C HIS A 26 -5.02 -12.19 -9.11
N SER A 27 -4.63 -12.66 -10.30
CA SER A 27 -3.45 -13.49 -10.52
C SER A 27 -2.22 -12.69 -10.09
N HIS A 28 -1.96 -12.70 -8.78
CA HIS A 28 -0.80 -12.09 -8.15
C HIS A 28 0.50 -12.59 -8.80
N GLU A 29 0.51 -13.81 -9.33
CA GLU A 29 1.63 -14.44 -10.02
C GLU A 29 2.11 -13.68 -11.27
N SER A 30 1.23 -13.01 -12.04
CA SER A 30 1.65 -12.38 -13.31
C SER A 30 2.29 -11.00 -13.14
N TYR A 31 2.11 -10.35 -11.98
CA TYR A 31 2.68 -9.02 -11.75
C TYR A 31 4.17 -9.11 -11.36
N TRP A 32 4.57 -10.18 -10.67
CA TRP A 32 5.96 -10.39 -10.24
C TRP A 32 6.81 -11.04 -11.34
N ASP A 33 6.23 -11.87 -12.21
CA ASP A 33 6.93 -12.50 -13.34
C ASP A 33 7.45 -11.45 -14.35
N GLN A 34 6.70 -10.36 -14.55
CA GLN A 34 7.12 -9.27 -15.42
C GLN A 34 8.27 -8.44 -14.84
N GLN A 35 8.57 -8.57 -13.55
CA GLN A 35 9.65 -7.84 -12.90
C GLN A 35 11.02 -8.45 -13.16
N ASP A 36 11.09 -9.75 -13.52
CA ASP A 36 12.33 -10.41 -13.92
C ASP A 36 12.77 -10.03 -15.36
N ASP A 37 11.84 -9.58 -16.21
CA ASP A 37 12.11 -9.06 -17.56
C ASP A 37 12.63 -7.62 -17.58
N ILE A 38 12.64 -6.93 -16.43
CA ILE A 38 13.27 -5.61 -16.34
C ILE A 38 14.78 -5.83 -16.28
N ASP A 39 15.45 -5.59 -17.41
CA ASP A 39 16.91 -5.58 -17.49
C ASP A 39 17.48 -4.74 -16.35
N ARG A 40 18.03 -5.43 -15.34
CA ARG A 40 18.54 -4.81 -14.11
C ARG A 40 19.52 -3.69 -14.43
N ASP A 41 20.30 -3.86 -15.49
CA ASP A 41 21.30 -2.89 -15.91
C ASP A 41 20.65 -1.65 -16.55
N GLU A 42 19.55 -1.79 -17.31
CA GLU A 42 18.75 -0.66 -17.81
C GLU A 42 18.11 0.12 -16.65
N PHE A 43 17.56 -0.60 -15.66
CA PHE A 43 17.00 0.02 -14.47
C PHE A 43 18.06 0.79 -13.67
N LEU A 44 19.23 0.20 -13.47
CA LEU A 44 20.36 0.87 -12.82
C LEU A 44 20.86 2.08 -13.62
N GLU A 45 20.87 1.99 -14.94
CA GLU A 45 21.20 3.12 -15.80
C GLU A 45 20.18 4.26 -15.64
N LEU A 46 18.88 3.94 -15.69
CA LEU A 46 17.80 4.90 -15.47
C LEU A 46 17.89 5.55 -14.09
N LEU A 47 18.14 4.76 -13.04
CA LEU A 47 18.37 5.27 -11.69
C LEU A 47 19.60 6.19 -11.63
N SER A 48 20.69 5.83 -12.30
CA SER A 48 21.90 6.65 -12.34
C SER A 48 21.67 7.97 -13.08
N ARG A 49 20.90 7.95 -14.19
CA ARG A 49 20.50 9.12 -14.96
C ARG A 49 19.58 10.03 -14.14
N LEU A 50 18.63 9.44 -13.42
CA LEU A 50 17.73 10.17 -12.52
C LEU A 50 18.50 10.79 -11.36
N SER A 51 19.36 10.01 -10.69
CA SER A 51 20.22 10.48 -9.60
C SER A 51 21.07 11.66 -10.04
N ARG A 52 21.73 11.57 -11.21
CA ARG A 52 22.49 12.69 -11.78
C ARG A 52 21.60 13.91 -12.07
N THR A 53 20.39 13.69 -12.59
CA THR A 53 19.46 14.78 -12.93
C THR A 53 18.94 15.50 -11.68
N VAL A 54 18.68 14.75 -10.60
CA VAL A 54 18.20 15.29 -9.33
C VAL A 54 19.35 15.94 -8.55
N MET A 55 20.53 15.31 -8.50
CA MET A 55 21.70 15.80 -7.77
C MET A 55 22.35 17.01 -8.43
N ASN A 56 22.34 17.11 -9.77
CA ASN A 56 22.91 18.25 -10.50
C ASN A 56 22.01 19.50 -10.50
N ARG A 57 20.89 19.49 -9.75
CA ARG A 57 20.02 20.66 -9.59
C ARG A 57 20.11 21.20 -8.15
N PRO A 58 21.16 21.98 -7.82
CA PRO A 58 21.26 22.64 -6.51
C PRO A 58 20.10 23.62 -6.24
N GLU A 59 19.34 24.00 -7.27
CA GLU A 59 18.11 24.79 -7.18
C GLU A 59 16.90 24.03 -6.58
N MET A 60 16.97 22.71 -6.38
CA MET A 60 15.90 21.94 -5.72
C MET A 60 15.95 22.01 -4.19
N GLU A 61 17.01 22.57 -3.60
CA GLU A 61 17.23 22.56 -2.16
C GLU A 61 16.34 23.60 -1.41
N ASN A 62 15.62 24.49 -2.13
CA ASN A 62 14.82 25.54 -1.48
C ASN A 62 13.59 26.05 -2.26
N SER A 63 12.91 25.21 -3.05
CA SER A 63 11.76 25.66 -3.84
C SER A 63 10.54 24.80 -3.54
N LYS A 64 9.67 25.26 -2.62
CA LYS A 64 8.23 24.97 -2.35
C LYS A 64 7.41 24.02 -3.26
N ARG A 65 8.02 22.97 -3.81
CA ARG A 65 7.52 22.00 -4.78
C ARG A 65 8.21 20.68 -4.47
N GLY A 66 7.89 20.10 -3.32
CA GLY A 66 8.21 18.70 -3.06
C GLY A 66 7.62 17.85 -4.18
N LEU A 67 8.43 16.96 -4.75
CA LEU A 67 7.95 15.91 -5.61
C LEU A 67 7.07 14.97 -4.76
N ASP A 68 5.76 15.24 -4.74
CA ASP A 68 4.79 14.34 -4.12
C ASP A 68 4.52 13.19 -5.09
N LEU A 69 5.13 12.04 -4.83
CA LEU A 69 4.89 10.79 -5.56
C LEU A 69 3.50 10.19 -5.26
N GLY A 70 2.59 10.96 -4.68
CA GLY A 70 1.25 10.50 -4.32
C GLY A 70 1.26 9.44 -3.22
N LEU A 71 2.37 9.30 -2.48
CA LEU A 71 2.50 8.36 -1.36
C LEU A 71 1.60 8.75 -0.17
N SER A 72 0.88 9.87 -0.25
CA SER A 72 -0.09 10.33 0.74
C SER A 72 -1.54 10.23 0.23
N ARG A 73 -1.78 9.80 -1.02
CA ARG A 73 -3.13 9.76 -1.63
C ARG A 73 -3.47 8.37 -2.19
N GLY A 74 -4.77 8.09 -2.30
CA GLY A 74 -5.28 6.84 -2.86
C GLY A 74 -4.86 5.59 -2.07
N PHE A 75 -4.76 4.46 -2.78
CA PHE A 75 -4.41 3.16 -2.22
C PHE A 75 -2.95 3.10 -1.71
N SER A 76 -2.00 3.64 -2.49
CA SER A 76 -0.59 3.73 -2.08
C SER A 76 -0.44 4.55 -0.80
N GLY A 77 -1.19 5.66 -0.70
CA GLY A 77 -1.21 6.50 0.50
C GLY A 77 -1.76 5.82 1.75
N SER A 78 -2.88 5.12 1.65
CA SER A 78 -3.43 4.38 2.79
C SER A 78 -2.52 3.23 3.22
N GLN A 79 -1.83 2.57 2.28
CA GLN A 79 -0.86 1.52 2.58
C GLN A 79 0.40 2.08 3.25
N ALA A 80 0.96 3.19 2.74
CA ALA A 80 2.09 3.87 3.36
C ALA A 80 1.74 4.38 4.77
N ALA A 81 0.55 4.96 4.94
CA ALA A 81 0.05 5.41 6.24
C ALA A 81 -0.14 4.24 7.22
N LYS A 82 -0.72 3.12 6.78
CA LYS A 82 -0.88 1.91 7.60
C LYS A 82 0.47 1.34 8.01
N HIS A 83 1.43 1.31 7.09
CA HIS A 83 2.80 0.86 7.37
C HIS A 83 3.50 1.78 8.37
N LEU A 84 3.41 3.10 8.20
CA LEU A 84 3.97 4.08 9.13
C LEU A 84 3.32 3.98 10.50
N MET A 85 1.98 3.83 10.57
CA MET A 85 1.25 3.61 11.81
C MET A 85 1.72 2.33 12.52
N GLY A 86 1.93 1.24 11.77
CA GLY A 86 2.48 -0.01 12.29
C GLY A 86 3.91 0.13 12.83
N LEU A 87 4.79 0.81 12.08
CA LEU A 87 6.15 1.12 12.53
C LEU A 87 6.15 2.02 13.77
N ALA A 88 5.26 3.01 13.83
CA ALA A 88 5.10 3.88 14.99
C ALA A 88 4.62 3.09 16.22
N ALA A 89 3.66 2.18 16.04
CA ALA A 89 3.18 1.28 17.09
C ALA A 89 4.29 0.32 17.57
N ALA A 90 5.09 -0.22 16.65
CA ALA A 90 6.21 -1.10 16.98
C ALA A 90 7.35 -0.35 17.71
N ASN A 91 7.63 0.89 17.30
CA ASN A 91 8.65 1.73 17.92
C ASN A 91 8.19 2.37 19.23
N TYR A 92 6.89 2.35 19.55
CA TYR A 92 6.32 2.96 20.75
C TYR A 92 7.04 2.45 22.01
N ALA A 93 7.66 3.38 22.73
CA ALA A 93 8.50 3.09 23.89
C ALA A 93 7.71 2.51 25.08
N GLY A 94 6.40 2.75 25.12
CA GLY A 94 5.50 2.25 26.17
C GLY A 94 4.72 0.98 25.80
N GLY A 95 5.14 0.25 24.75
CA GLY A 95 4.48 -1.00 24.34
C GLY A 95 4.53 -2.07 25.44
N PRO A 96 3.47 -2.89 25.60
CA PRO A 96 3.46 -3.99 26.57
C PRO A 96 4.71 -4.86 26.42
N GLY A 97 5.45 -5.10 27.50
CA GLY A 97 6.68 -5.90 27.50
C GLY A 97 8.00 -5.13 27.45
N ARG A 98 8.01 -3.83 27.10
CA ARG A 98 9.21 -2.98 27.26
C ARG A 98 9.29 -2.50 28.72
N ARG A 99 10.00 -3.27 29.56
CA ARG A 99 10.30 -2.89 30.95
C ARG A 99 11.00 -1.54 30.97
N ARG A 100 10.55 -0.62 31.83
CA ARG A 100 11.20 0.66 32.05
C ARG A 100 12.61 0.37 32.55
N ARG A 101 13.62 0.71 31.76
CA ARG A 101 15.05 0.55 32.14
C ARG A 101 15.43 1.36 33.39
N SER A 102 14.49 2.14 33.95
CA SER A 102 14.60 2.92 35.17
C SER A 102 14.09 2.20 36.44
N GLU A 103 13.57 0.96 36.34
CA GLU A 103 13.17 0.16 37.53
C GLU A 103 14.27 -0.82 37.97
N GLN A 104 15.45 -0.79 37.33
CA GLN A 104 16.65 -1.52 37.70
C GLN A 104 17.82 -0.54 37.82
N ALA A 105 17.73 0.34 38.81
CA ALA A 105 18.84 1.06 39.44
C ALA A 105 18.75 0.77 40.94
#